data_AF-A0A8J7H760-F1
#
_entry.id   AF-A0A8J7H760-F1
#
_cell.length_a   1.000
_cell.length_b   1.000
_cell.length_c   1.000
_cell.angle_alpha   90.00
_cell.angle_beta   90.00
_cell.angle_gamma   90.00
#
_symmetry.space_group_name_H-M   'P 1'
#
loop_
_entity.id
_entity.type
_entity.pdbx_description
1 polymer ?
#
loop_
_entity_poly.entity_id
_entity_poly.type
_entity_poly.pdbx_seq_one_letter_code
_entity_poly.pdbx_strand_id
1 'polypeptide(L)'
;MEKATRGRPGKVNVLPEDIRKRLFTLLREKRITQLQILDEVNRLIEAAGLPPEQKLSRSALNRLASENERVARDLRELREQTSALTAELGEKPTGETSRLIMEMARSLLFKGIRKHQLASQDNDEIDIDFLKEAMLAAQRLERTAEMSHKREAEIRQAYAEEAANAVSEALRGQEGMSHQMESKIRDILLGKA
;
A
#
# COMPACT_ATOMS: atom_id res chain seq x y z
N MET A 1 -1.35 -29.99 -27.45
CA MET A 1 -0.46 -28.82 -27.61
C MET A 1 -1.31 -27.65 -28.09
N GLU A 2 -1.77 -26.81 -27.16
CA GLU A 2 -2.48 -25.59 -27.51
C GLU A 2 -1.43 -24.52 -27.84
N LYS A 3 -1.47 -23.95 -29.06
CA LYS A 3 -0.54 -22.91 -29.47
C LYS A 3 -0.79 -21.66 -28.62
N ALA A 4 0.14 -21.36 -27.71
CA ALA A 4 0.21 -20.07 -27.04
C ALA A 4 0.46 -18.99 -28.10
N THR A 5 -0.62 -18.34 -28.52
CA THR A 5 -0.54 -17.08 -29.27
C THR A 5 -0.39 -15.94 -28.26
N ARG A 6 0.15 -14.80 -28.67
CA ARG A 6 0.43 -13.59 -27.85
C ARG A 6 -0.77 -13.04 -27.06
N GLY A 7 -1.94 -13.70 -27.09
CA GLY A 7 -3.20 -13.27 -26.54
C GLY A 7 -3.65 -12.00 -27.26
N ARG A 8 -4.70 -12.08 -28.08
CA ARG A 8 -5.28 -10.85 -28.66
C ARG A 8 -5.60 -9.93 -27.47
N PRO A 9 -5.06 -8.68 -27.41
CA PRO A 9 -5.38 -7.78 -26.32
C PRO A 9 -6.89 -7.68 -26.21
N GLY A 10 -7.42 -7.90 -25.00
CA GLY A 10 -8.86 -7.94 -24.78
C GLY A 10 -9.49 -6.68 -25.37
N LYS A 11 -10.66 -6.81 -26.03
CA LYS A 11 -11.30 -5.70 -26.76
C LYS A 11 -11.41 -4.39 -25.96
N VAL A 12 -11.47 -4.50 -24.63
CA VAL A 12 -11.47 -3.40 -23.66
C VAL A 12 -10.17 -2.58 -23.68
N ASN A 13 -9.01 -3.21 -23.87
CA ASN A 13 -7.69 -2.58 -23.83
C ASN A 13 -7.38 -1.74 -25.06
N VAL A 14 -8.10 -1.97 -26.16
CA VAL A 14 -7.96 -1.23 -27.41
C VAL A 14 -9.03 -0.15 -27.60
N LEU A 15 -9.97 0.00 -26.64
CA LEU A 15 -10.93 1.09 -26.66
C LEU A 15 -10.24 2.44 -26.41
N PRO A 16 -10.73 3.53 -27.00
CA PRO A 16 -10.36 4.89 -26.61
C PRO A 16 -10.46 5.13 -25.10
N GLU A 17 -9.58 5.99 -24.57
CA GLU A 17 -9.42 6.21 -23.14
C GLU A 17 -10.68 6.73 -22.46
N ASP A 18 -11.42 7.61 -23.11
CA ASP A 18 -12.70 8.17 -22.68
C ASP A 18 -13.78 7.10 -22.51
N ILE A 19 -13.96 6.23 -23.51
CA ILE A 19 -14.92 5.12 -23.48
C ILE A 19 -14.53 4.13 -22.39
N ARG A 20 -13.24 3.82 -22.27
CA ARG A 20 -12.71 2.93 -21.23
C ARG A 20 -12.93 3.50 -19.82
N LYS A 21 -12.68 4.79 -19.59
CA LYS A 21 -12.96 5.46 -18.31
C LYS A 21 -14.45 5.42 -17.97
N ARG A 22 -15.33 5.62 -18.96
CA ARG A 22 -16.77 5.51 -18.76
C ARG A 22 -17.21 4.09 -18.42
N LEU A 23 -16.69 3.08 -19.12
CA LEU A 23 -16.92 1.66 -18.80
C LEU A 23 -16.54 1.34 -17.34
N PHE A 24 -15.34 1.72 -16.90
CA PHE A 24 -14.91 1.48 -15.51
C PHE A 24 -15.73 2.26 -14.47
N THR A 25 -16.25 3.43 -14.84
CA THR A 25 -17.16 4.19 -13.96
C THR A 25 -18.48 3.45 -13.77
N LEU A 26 -19.10 3.01 -14.87
CA LEU A 26 -20.33 2.23 -14.85
C LEU A 26 -20.17 0.89 -14.11
N LEU A 27 -19.02 0.23 -14.23
CA LEU A 27 -18.74 -1.03 -13.51
C LEU A 27 -18.66 -0.86 -11.98
N ARG A 28 -18.42 0.35 -11.48
CA ARG A 28 -18.45 0.65 -10.03
C ARG A 28 -19.86 0.95 -9.52
N GLU A 29 -20.78 1.30 -10.42
CA GLU A 29 -22.14 1.69 -10.09
C GLU A 29 -23.04 0.46 -9.92
N LYS A 30 -23.23 0.01 -8.67
CA LYS A 30 -24.03 -1.18 -8.32
C LYS A 30 -25.50 -1.13 -8.76
N ARG A 31 -26.01 0.02 -9.18
CA ARG A 31 -27.40 0.21 -9.63
C ARG A 31 -27.60 -0.09 -11.11
N ILE A 32 -26.52 -0.24 -11.87
CA ILE A 32 -26.57 -0.47 -13.32
C ILE A 32 -26.30 -1.94 -13.60
N THR A 33 -27.18 -2.57 -14.37
CA THR A 33 -27.01 -3.98 -14.77
C THR A 33 -25.92 -4.12 -15.84
N GLN A 34 -25.27 -5.27 -15.90
CA GLN A 34 -24.25 -5.54 -16.93
C GLN A 34 -24.80 -5.37 -18.36
N LEU A 35 -26.10 -5.63 -18.58
CA LEU A 35 -26.72 -5.41 -19.89
C LEU A 35 -26.78 -3.91 -20.22
N GLN A 36 -27.20 -3.07 -19.29
CA GLN A 36 -27.22 -1.61 -19.47
C GLN A 36 -25.81 -1.03 -19.68
N ILE A 37 -24.81 -1.55 -18.97
CA ILE A 37 -23.40 -1.17 -19.19
C ILE A 37 -22.95 -1.54 -20.61
N LEU A 38 -23.31 -2.74 -21.07
CA LEU A 38 -22.98 -3.20 -22.41
C LEU A 38 -23.59 -2.31 -23.49
N ASP A 39 -24.89 -1.99 -23.35
CA ASP A 39 -25.63 -1.18 -24.31
C ASP A 39 -25.08 0.25 -24.37
N GLU A 40 -24.81 0.86 -23.21
CA GLU A 40 -24.24 2.20 -23.13
C GLU A 40 -22.84 2.26 -23.75
N VAL A 41 -21.96 1.30 -23.43
CA VAL A 41 -20.59 1.30 -23.95
C VAL A 41 -20.57 1.03 -25.45
N ASN A 42 -21.41 0.12 -25.95
CA ASN A 42 -21.52 -0.11 -27.39
C ASN A 42 -22.11 1.10 -28.13
N ARG A 43 -23.05 1.85 -27.52
CA ARG A 43 -23.54 3.12 -28.08
C ARG A 43 -22.42 4.16 -28.17
N LEU A 44 -21.56 4.26 -27.16
CA LEU A 44 -20.41 5.17 -27.20
C LEU A 44 -19.39 4.78 -28.29
N ILE A 45 -19.16 3.48 -28.48
CA ILE A 45 -18.30 2.96 -29.55
C ILE A 45 -18.85 3.34 -30.93
N GLU A 46 -20.17 3.20 -31.13
CA GLU A 46 -20.84 3.61 -32.36
C GLU A 46 -20.79 5.13 -32.59
N ALA A 47 -21.08 5.92 -31.56
CA ALA A 47 -21.06 7.38 -31.63
C ALA A 47 -19.65 7.93 -31.92
N ALA A 48 -18.60 7.23 -31.48
CA ALA A 48 -17.21 7.54 -31.79
C ALA A 48 -16.78 7.10 -33.20
N GLY A 49 -17.66 6.50 -33.99
CA GLY A 49 -17.37 6.04 -35.36
C GLY A 49 -16.42 4.83 -35.41
N LEU A 50 -16.29 4.08 -34.31
CA LEU A 50 -15.39 2.93 -34.26
C LEU A 50 -15.97 1.73 -35.01
N PRO A 51 -15.12 0.85 -35.58
CA PRO A 51 -15.58 -0.31 -36.31
C PRO A 51 -16.38 -1.26 -35.40
N PRO A 52 -17.41 -1.95 -35.94
CA PRO A 52 -18.27 -2.86 -35.16
C PRO A 52 -17.51 -3.95 -34.41
N GLU A 53 -16.32 -4.33 -34.89
CA GLU A 53 -15.45 -5.32 -34.24
C GLU A 53 -14.98 -4.90 -32.84
N GLN A 54 -14.94 -3.60 -32.56
CA GLN A 54 -14.57 -3.08 -31.24
C GLN A 54 -15.70 -3.14 -30.22
N LYS A 55 -16.94 -3.40 -30.67
CA LYS A 55 -18.07 -3.60 -29.75
C LYS A 55 -17.77 -4.73 -28.77
N LEU A 56 -18.08 -4.46 -27.51
CA LEU A 56 -17.94 -5.42 -26.44
C LEU A 56 -19.01 -6.50 -26.57
N SER A 57 -18.64 -7.72 -26.20
CA SER A 57 -19.58 -8.82 -26.04
C SER A 57 -19.95 -8.99 -24.56
N ARG A 58 -21.11 -9.62 -24.30
CA ARG A 58 -21.54 -9.99 -22.93
C ARG A 58 -20.45 -10.77 -22.17
N SER A 59 -19.83 -11.74 -22.85
CA SER A 59 -18.76 -12.57 -22.25
C SER A 59 -17.52 -11.75 -21.90
N ALA A 60 -17.10 -10.81 -22.76
CA ALA A 60 -15.96 -9.94 -22.48
C ALA A 60 -16.25 -9.01 -21.29
N LEU A 61 -17.45 -8.44 -21.22
CA LEU A 61 -17.87 -7.58 -20.11
C LEU A 61 -17.96 -8.37 -18.80
N ASN A 62 -18.50 -9.60 -18.83
CA ASN A 62 -18.64 -10.43 -17.65
C ASN A 62 -17.27 -10.82 -17.06
N ARG A 63 -16.29 -11.20 -17.90
CA ARG A 63 -14.92 -11.47 -17.45
C ARG A 63 -14.31 -10.24 -16.77
N LEU A 64 -14.40 -9.07 -17.41
CA LEU A 64 -13.88 -7.82 -16.87
C LEU A 64 -14.56 -7.45 -15.54
N ALA A 65 -15.88 -7.58 -15.45
CA ALA A 65 -16.63 -7.30 -14.24
C ALA A 65 -16.24 -8.24 -13.10
N SER A 66 -16.05 -9.54 -13.40
CA SER A 66 -15.63 -10.55 -12.42
C SER A 66 -14.22 -10.31 -11.91
N GLU A 67 -13.30 -9.91 -12.80
CA GLU A 67 -11.93 -9.54 -12.45
C GLU A 67 -11.90 -8.28 -11.56
N ASN A 68 -12.63 -7.24 -11.94
CA ASN A 68 -12.75 -6.02 -11.15
C ASN A 68 -13.36 -6.29 -9.77
N GLU A 69 -14.38 -7.14 -9.68
CA GLU A 69 -15.01 -7.48 -8.41
C GLU A 69 -14.06 -8.28 -7.50
N ARG A 70 -13.24 -9.18 -8.07
CA ARG A 70 -12.18 -9.88 -7.31
C ARG A 70 -11.20 -8.88 -6.70
N VAL A 71 -10.67 -7.95 -7.50
CA VAL A 71 -9.76 -6.91 -7.00
C VAL A 71 -10.44 -6.02 -5.97
N ALA A 72 -11.70 -5.64 -6.20
CA ALA A 72 -12.46 -4.82 -5.25
C ALA A 72 -12.75 -5.54 -3.92
N ARG A 73 -12.95 -6.87 -3.94
CA ARG A 73 -13.05 -7.69 -2.74
C ARG A 73 -11.72 -7.72 -1.98
N ASP A 74 -10.62 -8.02 -2.67
CA ASP A 74 -9.29 -8.07 -2.06
C ASP A 74 -8.94 -6.72 -1.39
N LEU A 75 -9.29 -5.59 -2.02
CA LEU A 75 -9.10 -4.26 -1.44
C LEU A 75 -9.98 -3.98 -0.22
N ARG A 76 -11.21 -4.53 -0.17
CA ARG A 76 -12.08 -4.40 1.01
C ARG A 76 -11.54 -5.23 2.16
N GLU A 77 -11.12 -6.45 1.90
CA GLU A 77 -10.51 -7.34 2.89
C GLU A 77 -9.23 -6.73 3.45
N LEU A 78 -8.35 -6.20 2.59
CA LEU A 78 -7.15 -5.49 3.04
C LEU A 78 -7.48 -4.28 3.91
N ARG A 79 -8.52 -3.51 3.57
CA ARG A 79 -8.95 -2.37 4.39
C ARG A 79 -9.52 -2.81 5.73
N GLU A 80 -10.26 -3.89 5.78
CA GLU A 80 -10.82 -4.45 7.00
C GLU A 80 -9.70 -4.96 7.93
N GLN A 81 -8.74 -5.71 7.39
CA GLN A 81 -7.54 -6.14 8.11
C GLN A 81 -6.71 -4.94 8.61
N THR A 82 -6.54 -3.91 7.77
CA THR A 82 -5.80 -2.69 8.14
C THR A 82 -6.54 -1.85 9.19
N SER A 83 -7.87 -1.81 9.12
CA SER A 83 -8.71 -1.10 10.09
C SER A 83 -8.71 -1.80 11.44
N ALA A 84 -8.83 -3.13 11.46
CA ALA A 84 -8.70 -3.93 12.68
C ALA A 84 -7.32 -3.72 13.32
N LEU A 85 -6.27 -3.72 12.50
CA LEU A 85 -4.92 -3.42 12.94
C LEU A 85 -4.80 -2.00 13.53
N THR A 86 -5.36 -0.99 12.85
CA THR A 86 -5.30 0.41 13.33
C THR A 86 -6.05 0.58 14.67
N ALA A 87 -7.13 -0.17 14.88
CA ALA A 87 -7.85 -0.21 16.15
C ALA A 87 -7.00 -0.85 17.27
N GLU A 88 -6.30 -1.94 17.00
CA GLU A 88 -5.35 -2.56 17.95
C GLU A 88 -4.08 -1.71 18.17
N LEU A 89 -3.69 -0.91 17.18
CA LEU A 89 -2.51 -0.05 17.22
C LEU A 89 -2.76 1.29 17.94
N GLY A 90 -4.02 1.68 18.16
CA GLY A 90 -4.39 2.95 18.80
C GLY A 90 -3.88 3.13 20.24
N GLU A 91 -3.49 2.03 20.91
CA GLU A 91 -2.92 2.04 22.26
C GLU A 91 -1.38 1.97 22.30
N LYS A 92 -0.71 1.81 21.15
CA LYS A 92 0.75 1.67 21.09
C LYS A 92 1.46 2.98 20.75
N PRO A 93 2.70 3.21 21.25
CA PRO A 93 3.52 4.34 20.82
C PRO A 93 3.62 4.41 19.30
N THR A 94 3.55 5.61 18.72
CA THR A 94 3.48 5.84 17.26
C THR A 94 4.58 5.09 16.46
N GLY A 95 5.77 4.90 17.05
CA GLY A 95 6.86 4.11 16.46
C GLY A 95 6.56 2.61 16.31
N GLU A 96 5.89 1.99 17.29
CA GLU A 96 5.51 0.57 17.24
C GLU A 96 4.45 0.29 16.18
N THR A 97 3.53 1.24 15.98
CA THR A 97 2.49 1.15 14.95
C THR A 97 3.08 1.19 13.53
N SER A 98 3.99 2.13 13.28
CA SER A 98 4.72 2.27 12.02
C SER A 98 5.50 0.99 11.72
N ARG A 99 6.23 0.46 12.71
CA ARG A 99 6.99 -0.78 12.58
C ARG A 99 6.10 -1.97 12.19
N LEU A 100 4.92 -2.12 12.79
CA LEU A 100 3.99 -3.21 12.46
C LEU A 100 3.48 -3.12 11.02
N ILE A 101 3.13 -1.93 10.55
CA ILE A 101 2.71 -1.69 9.16
C ILE A 101 3.82 -2.09 8.19
N MET A 102 5.07 -1.76 8.50
CA MET A 102 6.23 -2.13 7.68
C MET A 102 6.42 -3.65 7.61
N GLU A 103 6.31 -4.37 8.72
CA GLU A 103 6.39 -5.84 8.74
C GLU A 103 5.27 -6.51 7.93
N MET A 104 4.06 -5.95 7.98
CA MET A 104 2.95 -6.43 7.16
C MET A 104 3.18 -6.19 5.67
N ALA A 105 3.69 -5.02 5.30
CA ALA A 105 4.04 -4.71 3.93
C ALA A 105 5.12 -5.66 3.37
N ARG A 106 6.15 -5.97 4.17
CA ARG A 106 7.16 -7.00 3.82
C ARG A 106 6.52 -8.38 3.62
N SER A 107 5.61 -8.76 4.53
CA SER A 107 4.90 -10.04 4.46
C SER A 107 4.03 -10.16 3.20
N LEU A 108 3.33 -9.09 2.82
CA LEU A 108 2.54 -9.02 1.60
C LEU A 108 3.43 -9.08 0.35
N LEU A 109 4.56 -8.36 0.34
CA LEU A 109 5.54 -8.41 -0.73
C LEU A 109 6.08 -9.83 -0.93
N PHE A 110 6.49 -10.50 0.15
CA PHE A 110 6.95 -11.89 0.11
C PHE A 110 5.86 -12.85 -0.40
N LYS A 111 4.61 -12.69 0.06
CA LYS A 111 3.47 -13.48 -0.46
C LYS A 111 3.27 -13.25 -1.95
N GLY A 112 3.40 -12.02 -2.42
CA GLY A 112 3.34 -11.66 -3.84
C GLY A 112 4.42 -12.35 -4.65
N ILE A 113 5.68 -12.28 -4.19
CA ILE A 113 6.83 -12.94 -4.82
C ILE A 113 6.61 -14.45 -4.92
N ARG A 114 6.22 -15.11 -3.82
CA ARG A 114 5.97 -16.55 -3.80
C ARG A 114 4.81 -16.97 -4.71
N LYS A 115 3.71 -16.20 -4.74
CA LYS A 115 2.57 -16.47 -5.61
C LYS A 115 2.96 -16.36 -7.08
N HIS A 116 3.76 -15.35 -7.42
CA HIS A 116 4.32 -15.18 -8.75
C HIS A 116 5.25 -16.34 -9.12
N GLN A 117 6.15 -16.74 -8.21
CA GLN A 117 7.03 -17.89 -8.41
C GLN A 117 6.25 -19.19 -8.66
N LEU A 118 5.22 -19.48 -7.85
CA LEU A 118 4.35 -20.65 -8.03
C LEU A 118 3.58 -20.62 -9.36
N ALA A 119 3.10 -19.44 -9.79
CA ALA A 119 2.43 -19.28 -11.08
C ALA A 119 3.37 -19.42 -12.27
N SER A 120 4.67 -19.19 -12.06
CA SER A 120 5.71 -19.28 -13.09
C SER A 120 6.35 -20.68 -13.21
N GLN A 121 5.98 -21.62 -12.32
CA GLN A 121 6.49 -23.01 -12.35
C GLN A 121 6.12 -23.77 -13.63
N ASP A 122 5.11 -23.33 -14.39
CA ASP A 122 4.74 -23.93 -15.66
C ASP A 122 5.62 -23.49 -16.85
N ASN A 123 6.49 -22.48 -16.69
CA ASN A 123 7.30 -21.90 -17.79
C ASN A 123 8.80 -21.72 -17.50
N ASP A 124 9.30 -22.04 -16.29
CA ASP A 124 10.71 -21.89 -15.86
C ASP A 124 11.35 -20.49 -16.06
N GLU A 125 10.58 -19.50 -16.52
CA GLU A 125 11.06 -18.16 -16.84
C GLU A 125 10.75 -17.21 -15.69
N ILE A 126 11.79 -16.60 -15.12
CA ILE A 126 11.65 -15.58 -14.08
C ILE A 126 11.19 -14.28 -14.75
N ASP A 127 10.06 -13.75 -14.31
CA ASP A 127 9.58 -12.42 -14.72
C ASP A 127 10.47 -11.33 -14.11
N ILE A 128 11.43 -10.86 -14.91
CA ILE A 128 12.43 -9.87 -14.52
C ILE A 128 11.78 -8.53 -14.16
N ASP A 129 10.70 -8.15 -14.84
CA ASP A 129 10.01 -6.88 -14.59
C ASP A 129 9.28 -6.93 -13.25
N PHE A 130 8.57 -8.03 -12.96
CA PHE A 130 7.98 -8.23 -11.64
C PHE A 130 9.04 -8.25 -10.52
N LEU A 131 10.16 -8.95 -10.73
CA LEU A 131 11.24 -8.99 -9.75
C LEU A 131 11.82 -7.60 -9.49
N LYS A 132 12.03 -6.81 -10.55
CA LYS A 132 12.49 -5.42 -10.45
C LYS A 132 11.51 -4.56 -9.64
N GLU A 133 10.22 -4.65 -9.92
CA GLU A 133 9.18 -3.93 -9.18
C GLU A 133 9.15 -4.35 -7.70
N ALA A 134 9.24 -5.65 -7.43
CA ALA A 134 9.30 -6.17 -6.08
C ALA A 134 10.53 -5.66 -5.30
N MET A 135 11.70 -5.62 -5.95
CA MET A 135 12.93 -5.09 -5.35
C MET A 135 12.84 -3.58 -5.09
N LEU A 136 12.21 -2.81 -6.00
CA LEU A 136 11.95 -1.38 -5.78
C LEU A 136 10.97 -1.15 -4.63
N ALA A 137 9.94 -2.00 -4.50
CA ALA A 137 9.02 -1.96 -3.38
C ALA A 137 9.75 -2.26 -2.06
N ALA A 138 10.61 -3.29 -2.02
CA ALA A 138 11.43 -3.61 -0.86
C ALA A 138 12.34 -2.43 -0.47
N GLN A 139 13.04 -1.81 -1.44
CA GLN A 139 13.92 -0.67 -1.18
C GLN A 139 13.17 0.52 -0.57
N ARG A 140 11.97 0.83 -1.09
CA ARG A 140 11.13 1.91 -0.57
C ARG A 140 10.62 1.61 0.83
N LEU A 141 10.29 0.34 1.10
CA LEU A 141 9.91 -0.07 2.44
C LEU A 141 11.08 0.13 3.42
N GLU A 142 12.26 -0.40 3.11
CA GLU A 142 13.42 -0.22 4.01
C GLU A 142 13.78 1.25 4.25
N ARG A 143 13.75 2.09 3.22
CA ARG A 143 13.99 3.53 3.37
C ARG A 143 12.95 4.19 4.29
N THR A 144 11.69 3.77 4.20
CA THR A 144 10.62 4.31 5.06
C THR A 144 10.81 3.87 6.51
N ALA A 145 11.18 2.61 6.73
CA ALA A 145 11.51 2.11 8.07
C ALA A 145 12.70 2.87 8.67
N GLU A 146 13.76 3.09 7.91
CA GLU A 146 14.94 3.85 8.34
C GLU A 146 14.59 5.30 8.75
N MET A 147 13.81 6.00 7.91
CA MET A 147 13.34 7.35 8.23
C MET A 147 12.47 7.37 9.48
N SER A 148 11.60 6.37 9.66
CA SER A 148 10.75 6.25 10.85
C SER A 148 11.60 6.04 12.11
N HIS A 149 12.60 5.15 12.06
CA HIS A 149 13.52 4.90 13.17
C HIS A 149 14.34 6.13 13.52
N LYS A 150 14.87 6.83 12.51
CA LYS A 150 15.62 8.07 12.72
C LYS A 150 14.76 9.13 13.41
N ARG A 151 13.53 9.34 12.93
CA ARG A 151 12.60 10.30 13.52
C ARG A 151 12.23 9.94 14.96
N GLU A 152 12.03 8.66 15.26
CA GLU A 152 11.76 8.22 16.63
C GLU A 152 12.96 8.45 17.56
N ALA A 153 14.18 8.19 17.09
CA ALA A 153 15.40 8.47 17.85
C ALA A 153 15.55 9.98 18.11
N GLU A 154 15.30 10.83 17.11
CA GLU A 154 15.32 12.29 17.24
C GLU A 154 14.28 12.78 18.26
N ILE A 155 13.05 12.25 18.23
CA ILE A 155 12.00 12.60 19.20
C ILE A 155 12.41 12.18 20.62
N ARG A 156 12.96 10.97 20.79
CA ARG A 156 13.39 10.48 22.10
C ARG A 156 14.55 11.31 22.66
N GLN A 157 15.50 11.68 21.80
CA GLN A 157 16.61 12.55 22.18
C GLN A 157 16.13 13.95 22.57
N ALA A 158 15.27 14.57 21.76
CA ALA A 158 14.72 15.89 22.05
C ALA A 158 13.96 15.91 23.38
N TYR A 159 13.16 14.86 23.65
CA TYR A 159 12.45 14.72 24.92
C TYR A 159 13.41 14.54 26.11
N ALA A 160 14.46 13.73 25.96
CA ALA A 160 15.49 13.56 26.99
C ALA A 160 16.23 14.87 27.28
N GLU A 161 16.56 15.65 26.24
CA GLU A 161 17.17 16.97 26.36
C GLU A 161 16.25 17.99 27.04
N GLU A 162 14.97 18.03 26.66
CA GLU A 162 13.96 18.90 27.27
C GLU A 162 13.76 18.56 28.76
N ALA A 163 13.63 17.27 29.09
CA ALA A 163 13.51 16.81 30.47
C ALA A 163 14.76 17.13 31.30
N ALA A 164 15.95 16.89 30.74
CA ALA A 164 17.23 17.21 31.35
C ALA A 164 17.36 18.72 31.66
N ASN A 165 16.94 19.58 30.74
CA ASN A 165 16.96 21.03 30.91
C ASN A 165 15.95 21.49 31.96
N ALA A 166 14.69 21.03 31.88
CA ALA A 166 13.64 21.38 32.82
C ALA A 166 14.00 21.00 34.27
N VAL A 167 14.57 19.81 34.47
CA VAL A 167 15.04 19.35 35.78
C VAL A 167 16.21 20.19 36.28
N SER A 168 17.13 20.58 35.40
CA SER A 168 18.24 21.46 35.78
C SER A 168 17.74 22.84 36.19
N GLU A 169 16.80 23.43 35.45
CA GLU A 169 16.22 24.73 35.80
C GLU A 169 15.45 24.67 37.12
N ALA A 170 14.69 23.61 37.38
CA ALA A 170 13.93 23.45 38.61
C ALA A 170 14.82 23.26 39.85
N LEU A 171 15.93 22.54 39.72
CA LEU A 171 16.80 22.18 40.85
C LEU A 171 17.92 23.19 41.12
N ARG A 172 18.28 24.01 40.12
CA ARG A 172 19.38 24.97 40.23
C ARG A 172 19.09 25.98 41.35
N GLY A 173 19.99 26.02 42.34
CA GLY A 173 19.92 26.96 43.46
C GLY A 173 18.91 26.60 44.55
N GLN A 174 18.29 25.41 44.49
CA GLN A 174 17.45 24.93 45.60
C GLN A 174 18.30 24.43 46.77
N GLU A 175 17.84 24.70 48.00
CA GLU A 175 18.47 24.20 49.22
C GLU A 175 18.52 22.67 49.22
N GLY A 176 19.71 22.11 49.49
CA GLY A 176 19.93 20.66 49.50
C GLY A 176 20.35 20.05 48.16
N MET A 177 20.38 20.82 47.06
CA MET A 177 20.86 20.34 45.76
C MET A 177 22.30 20.79 45.46
N SER A 178 23.20 19.82 45.32
CA SER A 178 24.58 20.07 44.87
C SER A 178 24.68 20.02 43.34
N HIS A 179 25.62 20.78 42.76
CA HIS A 179 25.91 20.73 41.32
C HIS A 179 26.27 19.33 40.82
N GLN A 180 26.89 18.51 41.68
CA GLN A 180 27.27 17.14 41.34
C GLN A 180 26.04 16.22 41.23
N MET A 181 25.04 16.42 42.10
CA MET A 181 23.78 15.68 42.03
C MET A 181 22.93 16.14 40.84
N GLU A 182 22.88 17.45 40.56
CA GLU A 182 22.22 18.03 39.37
C GLU A 182 22.80 17.41 38.07
N SER A 183 24.13 17.38 37.93
CA SER A 183 24.79 16.79 36.76
C SER A 183 24.49 15.29 36.63
N LYS A 184 24.48 14.56 37.75
CA LYS A 184 24.21 13.12 37.73
C LYS A 184 22.79 12.80 37.29
N ILE A 185 21.80 13.58 37.72
CA ILE A 185 20.40 13.43 37.29
C ILE A 185 20.28 13.75 35.79
N ARG A 186 20.97 14.81 35.33
CA ARG A 186 21.01 15.16 33.90
C ARG A 186 21.60 14.03 33.05
N ASP A 187 22.72 13.44 33.47
CA ASP A 187 23.37 12.36 32.74
C ASP A 187 22.50 11.09 32.69
N ILE A 188 21.77 10.79 33.76
CA ILE A 188 20.79 9.69 33.78
C ILE A 188 19.66 9.94 32.76
N LEU A 189 19.09 11.16 32.74
CA LEU A 189 18.00 11.52 31.83
C LEU A 189 18.44 11.51 30.36
N LEU A 190 19.69 11.87 30.09
CA LEU A 190 20.29 11.79 28.76
C LEU A 190 20.79 10.37 28.39
N GLY A 191 20.65 9.39 29.29
CA GLY A 191 21.10 8.02 29.07
C GLY A 191 22.62 7.86 28.98
N LYS A 192 23.39 8.75 29.63
CA LYS A 192 24.86 8.78 29.64
C LYS A 192 25.47 8.20 30.92
N ALA A 193 24.64 7.78 31.86
CA ALA A 193 25.03 7.24 33.16
C ALA A 193 25.40 5.76 33.12
#